data_AF-A0A8T6A7C2-F1
#
_entry.id   AF-A0A8T6A7C2-F1
#
_cell.length_a   1.000
_cell.length_b   1.000
_cell.length_c   1.000
_cell.angle_alpha   90.00
_cell.angle_beta   90.00
_cell.angle_gamma   90.00
#
_symmetry.space_group_name_H-M   'P 1'
#
loop_
_entity.id
_entity.type
_entity.pdbx_description
1 polymer ?
#
loop_
_entity_poly.entity_id
_entity_poly.type
_entity_poly.pdbx_seq_one_letter_code
_entity_poly.pdbx_strand_id
1 'polypeptide(L)'
;MKRKIIPVLIGCTLSFSALAAQPTAERYVVSFPEGTHVNYAGAFASAFPNGLPVGIGSGLLFTGKQGDALTFATITDRGPNADSPKEGKNETKIFVTPDFAPLLMTIRVQNGKAEAIDPRPLHDDKGAINGLPLASDVIGSTNEVAFSDTLHRLKGDNRGLDTEGITPDGKGGYWLCDEYGPFLINIDSKGKILAIHGPQAAEGEKAIAGGLPNILKWRQANRGFEGLTRMPDGRIIVAVQSTLDIDAKSKKKALFTRLVSFDPASGKTAMYGYPIDSAAYSKNSDAKIGDIVALDNQHILLIEQGRDKNNRMRNLIYEVDLNKASDLSGFDKPGEYPEFD
;
A
#
# COMPACT_ATOMS: atom_id res chain seq x y z
N MET A 1 -13.39 -71.48 -32.72
CA MET A 1 -13.29 -70.13 -32.13
C MET A 1 -12.65 -69.17 -33.12
N LYS A 2 -13.41 -68.25 -33.72
CA LYS A 2 -12.88 -67.13 -34.49
C LYS A 2 -13.50 -65.85 -33.93
N ARG A 3 -12.66 -65.02 -33.30
CA ARG A 3 -13.04 -63.80 -32.59
C ARG A 3 -13.37 -62.70 -33.62
N LYS A 4 -14.55 -62.08 -33.48
CA LYS A 4 -14.92 -60.86 -34.21
C LYS A 4 -14.27 -59.66 -33.52
N ILE A 5 -13.57 -58.84 -34.27
CA ILE A 5 -13.02 -57.56 -33.83
C ILE A 5 -14.11 -56.52 -34.02
N ILE A 6 -14.54 -55.87 -32.92
CA ILE A 6 -15.40 -54.69 -32.95
C ILE A 6 -14.48 -53.49 -32.80
N PRO A 7 -14.46 -52.50 -33.71
CA PRO A 7 -13.75 -51.26 -33.49
C PRO A 7 -14.55 -50.42 -32.48
N VAL A 8 -13.91 -50.07 -31.36
CA VAL A 8 -14.38 -49.07 -30.42
C VAL A 8 -14.21 -47.71 -31.07
N LEU A 9 -15.32 -47.05 -31.40
CA LEU A 9 -15.32 -45.66 -31.85
C LEU A 9 -15.06 -44.78 -30.63
N ILE A 10 -13.92 -44.09 -30.61
CA ILE A 10 -13.53 -43.13 -29.58
C ILE A 10 -14.47 -41.92 -29.68
N GLY A 11 -15.28 -41.70 -28.65
CA GLY A 11 -16.01 -40.45 -28.48
C GLY A 11 -15.04 -39.35 -28.05
N CYS A 12 -14.61 -38.51 -28.99
CA CYS A 12 -13.95 -37.25 -28.67
C CYS A 12 -14.97 -36.34 -27.98
N THR A 13 -14.83 -36.16 -26.67
CA THR A 13 -15.50 -35.10 -25.93
C THR A 13 -14.97 -33.76 -26.43
N LEU A 14 -15.81 -33.04 -27.18
CA LEU A 14 -15.59 -31.64 -27.50
C LEU A 14 -15.65 -30.83 -26.19
N SER A 15 -14.49 -30.43 -25.67
CA SER A 15 -14.40 -29.42 -24.62
C SER A 15 -14.87 -28.09 -25.20
N PHE A 16 -16.12 -27.71 -24.94
CA PHE A 16 -16.58 -26.35 -25.19
C PHE A 16 -15.86 -25.42 -24.22
N SER A 17 -14.85 -24.72 -24.70
CA SER A 17 -14.32 -23.54 -24.02
C SER A 17 -15.42 -22.48 -23.99
N ALA A 18 -16.19 -22.44 -22.90
CA ALA A 18 -17.07 -21.31 -22.64
C ALA A 18 -16.16 -20.09 -22.41
N LEU A 19 -16.06 -19.22 -23.42
CA LEU A 19 -15.49 -17.89 -23.24
C LEU A 19 -16.36 -17.19 -22.19
N ALA A 20 -15.80 -16.89 -21.03
CA ALA A 20 -16.46 -16.03 -20.06
C ALA A 20 -16.83 -14.71 -20.75
N ALA A 21 -18.02 -14.17 -20.46
CA ALA A 21 -18.40 -12.87 -20.96
C ALA A 21 -17.32 -11.84 -20.61
N GLN A 22 -16.97 -11.00 -21.57
CA GLN A 22 -15.97 -9.96 -21.36
C GLN A 22 -16.45 -9.06 -20.20
N PRO A 23 -15.61 -8.76 -19.20
CA PRO A 23 -16.03 -7.96 -18.06
C PRO A 23 -16.50 -6.58 -18.55
N THR A 24 -17.66 -6.14 -18.08
CA THR A 24 -18.16 -4.79 -18.33
C THR A 24 -17.45 -3.81 -17.39
N ALA A 25 -16.84 -2.77 -17.95
CA ALA A 25 -16.22 -1.72 -17.18
C ALA A 25 -17.07 -0.45 -17.23
N GLU A 26 -17.35 0.13 -16.07
CA GLU A 26 -17.99 1.43 -15.93
C GLU A 26 -16.96 2.44 -15.42
N ARG A 27 -17.09 3.70 -15.86
CA ARG A 27 -16.19 4.77 -15.46
C ARG A 27 -16.99 5.90 -14.81
N TYR A 28 -16.59 6.25 -13.60
CA TYR A 28 -17.17 7.35 -12.84
C TYR A 28 -16.12 8.43 -12.59
N VAL A 29 -16.54 9.69 -12.66
CA VAL A 29 -15.78 10.80 -12.11
C VAL A 29 -16.27 10.97 -10.68
N VAL A 30 -15.37 10.87 -9.70
CA VAL A 30 -15.74 11.07 -8.30
C VAL A 30 -15.92 12.55 -8.04
N SER A 31 -17.10 12.93 -7.57
CA SER A 31 -17.41 14.30 -7.14
C SER A 31 -17.40 14.43 -5.62
N PHE A 32 -17.22 15.66 -5.13
CA PHE A 32 -17.16 16.01 -3.70
C PHE A 32 -18.32 16.95 -3.36
N PRO A 33 -19.55 16.43 -3.15
CA PRO A 33 -20.76 17.25 -3.03
C PRO A 33 -20.77 18.16 -1.80
N GLU A 34 -20.02 17.82 -0.74
CA GLU A 34 -19.81 18.68 0.44
C GLU A 34 -18.90 19.88 0.14
N GLY A 35 -18.35 19.98 -1.08
CA GLY A 35 -17.40 21.01 -1.45
C GLY A 35 -16.05 20.82 -0.77
N THR A 36 -15.69 19.59 -0.41
CA THR A 36 -14.41 19.28 0.25
C THR A 36 -13.24 19.74 -0.62
N HIS A 37 -12.50 20.71 -0.11
CA HIS A 37 -11.23 21.17 -0.68
C HIS A 37 -10.18 21.12 0.42
N VAL A 38 -8.93 20.93 0.03
CA VAL A 38 -7.82 21.16 0.95
C VAL A 38 -7.64 22.66 1.11
N ASN A 39 -7.75 23.14 2.34
CA ASN A 39 -7.52 24.54 2.65
C ASN A 39 -6.09 24.94 2.26
N TYR A 40 -5.94 26.01 1.47
CA TYR A 40 -4.65 26.51 1.06
C TYR A 40 -4.56 28.01 1.31
N ALA A 41 -3.68 28.39 2.23
CA ALA A 41 -3.46 29.77 2.66
C ALA A 41 -2.02 30.25 2.39
N GLY A 42 -1.31 29.61 1.45
CA GLY A 42 0.06 29.94 1.10
C GLY A 42 0.20 31.17 0.20
N ALA A 43 1.42 31.41 -0.29
CA ALA A 43 1.80 32.58 -1.09
C ALA A 43 1.02 32.71 -2.41
N PHE A 44 0.47 31.60 -2.92
CA PHE A 44 -0.29 31.56 -4.16
C PHE A 44 -1.80 31.37 -3.95
N ALA A 45 -2.33 31.60 -2.74
CA ALA A 45 -3.74 31.36 -2.42
C ALA A 45 -4.73 32.09 -3.34
N SER A 46 -4.35 33.24 -3.92
CA SER A 46 -5.18 33.98 -4.88
C SER A 46 -5.48 33.20 -6.16
N ALA A 47 -4.64 32.23 -6.54
CA ALA A 47 -4.87 31.33 -7.67
C ALA A 47 -5.84 30.18 -7.32
N PHE A 48 -6.10 29.96 -6.03
CA PHE A 48 -6.93 28.87 -5.51
C PHE A 48 -7.95 29.40 -4.50
N PRO A 49 -8.88 30.28 -4.92
CA PRO A 49 -9.81 30.97 -4.01
C PRO A 49 -10.72 30.01 -3.22
N ASN A 50 -10.88 28.77 -3.67
CA ASN A 50 -11.67 27.72 -3.01
C ASN A 50 -10.79 26.65 -2.34
N GLY A 51 -9.48 26.82 -2.29
CA GLY A 51 -8.52 25.78 -1.89
C GLY A 51 -8.13 24.84 -3.03
N LEU A 52 -7.39 23.79 -2.70
CA LEU A 52 -6.92 22.77 -3.64
C LEU A 52 -7.92 21.61 -3.75
N PRO A 53 -8.05 20.96 -4.91
CA PRO A 53 -8.85 19.76 -5.04
C PRO A 53 -8.29 18.64 -4.15
N VAL A 54 -9.19 17.81 -3.58
CA VAL A 54 -8.79 16.63 -2.80
C VAL A 54 -8.46 15.49 -3.76
N GLY A 55 -7.28 14.89 -3.59
CA GLY A 55 -6.94 13.61 -4.19
C GLY A 55 -7.37 12.46 -3.29
N ILE A 56 -7.99 11.43 -3.86
CA ILE A 56 -8.42 10.21 -3.15
C ILE A 56 -7.91 8.97 -3.90
N GLY A 57 -8.00 7.80 -3.25
CA GLY A 57 -7.74 6.51 -3.91
C GLY A 57 -6.33 5.98 -3.75
N SER A 58 -5.59 6.46 -2.74
CA SER A 58 -4.35 5.81 -2.31
C SER A 58 -4.66 4.43 -1.70
N GLY A 59 -5.75 4.32 -0.93
CA GLY A 59 -6.41 3.05 -0.63
C GLY A 59 -7.89 3.05 -1.02
N LEU A 60 -8.42 1.90 -1.44
CA LEU A 60 -9.84 1.72 -1.78
C LEU A 60 -10.35 0.33 -1.36
N LEU A 61 -11.39 0.32 -0.52
CA LEU A 61 -12.00 -0.90 -0.01
C LEU A 61 -13.49 -0.93 -0.32
N PHE A 62 -13.97 -2.00 -0.96
CA PHE A 62 -15.41 -2.24 -1.09
C PHE A 62 -16.02 -2.61 0.27
N THR A 63 -17.02 -1.85 0.72
CA THR A 63 -17.66 -2.04 2.04
C THR A 63 -19.07 -2.59 1.95
N GLY A 64 -19.69 -2.58 0.76
CA GLY A 64 -20.95 -3.29 0.54
C GLY A 64 -21.79 -2.73 -0.60
N LYS A 65 -22.93 -3.40 -0.81
CA LYS A 65 -23.94 -3.04 -1.79
C LYS A 65 -25.32 -3.02 -1.13
N GLN A 66 -26.09 -1.96 -1.34
CA GLN A 66 -27.49 -1.85 -0.90
C GLN A 66 -28.37 -1.47 -2.10
N GLY A 67 -29.20 -2.39 -2.58
CA GLY A 67 -29.86 -2.21 -3.87
C GLY A 67 -28.80 -2.07 -4.97
N ASP A 68 -28.88 -1.01 -5.76
CA ASP A 68 -27.86 -0.68 -6.78
C ASP A 68 -26.76 0.26 -6.28
N ALA A 69 -26.82 0.71 -5.02
CA ALA A 69 -25.78 1.54 -4.45
C ALA A 69 -24.58 0.69 -4.03
N LEU A 70 -23.37 1.05 -4.49
CA LEU A 70 -22.11 0.50 -4.00
C LEU A 70 -21.48 1.49 -3.03
N THR A 71 -20.87 0.98 -1.97
CA THR A 71 -20.15 1.79 -0.99
C THR A 71 -18.71 1.30 -0.86
N PHE A 72 -17.79 2.25 -0.74
CA PHE A 72 -16.38 2.01 -0.54
C PHE A 72 -15.85 2.91 0.58
N ALA A 73 -14.86 2.44 1.32
CA ALA A 73 -14.00 3.29 2.13
C ALA A 73 -12.74 3.64 1.31
N THR A 74 -12.25 4.86 1.44
CA THR A 74 -10.99 5.28 0.81
C THR A 74 -10.17 6.11 1.78
N ILE A 75 -8.86 6.09 1.60
CA ILE A 75 -7.91 6.95 2.31
C ILE A 75 -7.14 7.79 1.29
N THR A 76 -6.81 9.02 1.66
CA THR A 76 -5.91 9.88 0.87
C THR A 76 -4.45 9.61 1.25
N ASP A 77 -3.55 9.96 0.35
CA ASP A 77 -2.10 10.00 0.55
C ASP A 77 -1.69 11.11 1.56
N ARG A 78 -0.40 11.40 1.69
CA ARG A 78 0.25 12.46 2.49
C ARG A 78 -0.09 13.91 2.12
N GLY A 79 -0.98 14.11 1.16
CA GLY A 79 -1.50 15.42 0.76
C GLY A 79 -0.75 16.12 -0.37
N PRO A 80 -1.21 17.33 -0.76
CA PRO A 80 -0.69 18.07 -1.90
C PRO A 80 0.82 18.36 -1.79
N ASN A 81 1.58 17.73 -2.68
CA ASN A 81 3.01 17.96 -2.82
C ASN A 81 3.44 18.16 -4.28
N ALA A 82 4.61 18.78 -4.48
CA ALA A 82 5.18 19.03 -5.79
C ALA A 82 6.69 18.74 -5.81
N ASP A 83 7.20 18.41 -6.99
CA ASP A 83 8.64 18.28 -7.22
C ASP A 83 9.37 19.59 -6.93
N SER A 84 10.57 19.47 -6.37
CA SER A 84 11.41 20.63 -6.06
C SER A 84 12.89 20.35 -6.34
N PRO A 85 13.74 21.39 -6.51
CA PRO A 85 15.17 21.20 -6.70
C PRO A 85 15.80 20.52 -5.47
N LYS A 86 16.77 19.63 -5.72
CA LYS A 86 17.50 18.92 -4.65
C LYS A 86 18.24 19.89 -3.73
N GLU A 87 18.32 19.52 -2.45
CA GLU A 87 19.18 20.17 -1.46
C GLU A 87 20.47 19.35 -1.31
N GLY A 88 21.48 19.67 -2.12
CA GLY A 88 22.72 18.89 -2.18
C GLY A 88 22.46 17.47 -2.72
N LYS A 89 22.57 16.47 -1.84
CA LYS A 89 22.28 15.05 -2.17
C LYS A 89 20.87 14.61 -1.78
N ASN A 90 20.15 15.43 -1.03
CA ASN A 90 18.84 15.07 -0.50
C ASN A 90 17.77 15.29 -1.57
N GLU A 91 16.86 14.33 -1.69
CA GLU A 91 15.60 14.53 -2.40
C GLU A 91 14.72 15.49 -1.61
N THR A 92 13.90 16.25 -2.32
CA THR A 92 13.12 17.35 -1.75
C THR A 92 11.73 17.40 -2.37
N LYS A 93 10.74 17.79 -1.57
CA LYS A 93 9.39 18.10 -2.07
C LYS A 93 8.86 19.36 -1.43
N ILE A 94 8.03 20.07 -2.20
CA ILE A 94 7.20 21.14 -1.67
C ILE A 94 5.94 20.51 -1.10
N PHE A 95 5.64 20.80 0.16
CA PHE A 95 4.37 20.51 0.82
C PHE A 95 3.54 21.80 0.85
N VAL A 96 2.56 21.87 -0.03
CA VAL A 96 1.78 23.11 -0.25
C VAL A 96 0.86 23.39 0.94
N THR A 97 0.40 22.32 1.59
CA THR A 97 -0.46 22.35 2.77
C THR A 97 0.13 21.41 3.83
N PRO A 98 1.19 21.85 4.55
CA PRO A 98 1.97 20.97 5.42
C PRO A 98 1.21 20.48 6.67
N ASP A 99 0.06 21.09 6.97
CA ASP A 99 -0.88 20.69 8.01
C ASP A 99 -2.00 19.77 7.51
N PHE A 100 -1.96 19.36 6.22
CA PHE A 100 -2.93 18.41 5.69
C PHE A 100 -2.83 17.07 6.41
N ALA A 101 -3.94 16.64 7.00
CA ALA A 101 -4.11 15.31 7.57
C ALA A 101 -4.74 14.38 6.52
N PRO A 102 -4.18 13.16 6.31
CA PRO A 102 -4.85 12.16 5.48
C PRO A 102 -6.31 11.95 5.90
N LEU A 103 -7.20 11.80 4.92
CA LEU A 103 -8.65 11.74 5.14
C LEU A 103 -9.16 10.33 4.88
N LEU A 104 -9.86 9.76 5.86
CA LEU A 104 -10.74 8.62 5.65
C LEU A 104 -12.07 9.13 5.09
N MET A 105 -12.49 8.62 3.94
CA MET A 105 -13.73 9.04 3.28
C MET A 105 -14.58 7.83 2.86
N THR A 106 -15.85 8.09 2.57
CA THR A 106 -16.74 7.10 1.94
C THR A 106 -16.98 7.49 0.49
N ILE A 107 -16.80 6.56 -0.45
CA ILE A 107 -17.27 6.73 -1.82
C ILE A 107 -18.58 5.96 -1.98
N ARG A 108 -19.64 6.64 -2.42
CA ARG A 108 -20.91 6.02 -2.79
C ARG A 108 -21.10 6.11 -4.29
N VAL A 109 -21.32 4.97 -4.94
CA VAL A 109 -21.69 4.89 -6.35
C VAL A 109 -23.16 4.53 -6.47
N GLN A 110 -23.97 5.41 -7.04
CA GLN A 110 -25.40 5.18 -7.24
C GLN A 110 -25.94 6.06 -8.37
N ASN A 111 -26.91 5.56 -9.14
CA ASN A 111 -27.62 6.31 -10.18
C ASN A 111 -26.68 6.99 -11.20
N GLY A 112 -25.61 6.29 -11.60
CA GLY A 112 -24.65 6.83 -12.57
C GLY A 112 -23.64 7.83 -12.01
N LYS A 113 -23.57 8.02 -10.68
CA LYS A 113 -22.66 8.97 -10.02
C LYS A 113 -21.79 8.29 -8.98
N ALA A 114 -20.58 8.79 -8.80
CA ALA A 114 -19.70 8.46 -7.67
C ALA A 114 -19.44 9.72 -6.84
N GLU A 115 -19.70 9.64 -5.54
CA GLU A 115 -19.59 10.78 -4.61
C GLU A 115 -18.70 10.39 -3.43
N ALA A 116 -17.65 11.16 -3.20
CA ALA A 116 -16.82 11.07 -2.00
C ALA A 116 -17.39 12.01 -0.93
N ILE A 117 -17.72 11.46 0.23
CA ILE A 117 -18.46 12.11 1.32
C ILE A 117 -17.85 11.76 2.68
N ASP A 118 -18.28 12.49 3.71
CA ASP A 118 -17.90 12.25 5.11
C ASP A 118 -16.37 12.21 5.31
N PRO A 119 -15.63 13.30 5.04
CA PRO A 119 -14.20 13.38 5.26
C PRO A 119 -13.86 13.36 6.76
N ARG A 120 -13.05 12.38 7.16
CA ARG A 120 -12.63 12.17 8.55
C ARG A 120 -11.11 12.22 8.64
N PRO A 121 -10.51 13.32 9.10
CA PRO A 121 -9.06 13.44 9.18
C PRO A 121 -8.49 12.44 10.20
N LEU A 122 -7.36 11.83 9.85
CA LEU A 122 -6.63 11.00 10.77
C LEU A 122 -6.09 11.84 11.94
N HIS A 123 -6.28 11.33 13.15
CA HIS A 123 -5.92 12.05 14.38
C HIS A 123 -5.56 11.09 15.51
N ASP A 124 -4.85 11.59 16.50
CA ASP A 124 -4.57 10.92 17.76
C ASP A 124 -5.01 11.81 18.94
N ASP A 125 -4.63 11.45 20.17
CA ASP A 125 -4.96 12.24 21.37
C ASP A 125 -4.30 13.64 21.40
N LYS A 126 -3.34 13.92 20.51
CA LYS A 126 -2.69 15.23 20.33
C LYS A 126 -3.34 16.06 19.21
N GLY A 127 -4.38 15.55 18.56
CA GLY A 127 -5.11 16.20 17.47
C GLY A 127 -4.82 15.59 16.11
N ALA A 128 -5.07 16.34 15.04
CA ALA A 128 -4.80 15.88 13.67
C ALA A 128 -3.32 15.54 13.47
N ILE A 129 -3.06 14.51 12.66
CA ILE A 129 -1.72 14.21 12.13
C ILE A 129 -1.46 15.00 10.84
N ASN A 130 -0.37 14.72 10.12
CA ASN A 130 -0.07 15.34 8.83
C ASN A 130 0.59 14.34 7.87
N GLY A 131 0.94 14.78 6.66
CA GLY A 131 1.70 13.99 5.69
C GLY A 131 3.18 14.35 5.52
N LEU A 132 3.75 15.19 6.40
CA LEU A 132 5.17 15.53 6.32
C LEU A 132 6.05 14.27 6.49
N PRO A 133 7.24 14.21 5.88
CA PRO A 133 8.16 13.10 6.10
C PRO A 133 8.61 13.06 7.57
N LEU A 134 8.92 11.85 8.04
CA LEU A 134 9.49 11.62 9.37
C LEU A 134 10.84 12.33 9.55
N ALA A 135 11.24 12.57 10.80
CA ALA A 135 12.55 13.15 11.08
C ALA A 135 13.71 12.23 10.63
N SER A 136 14.84 12.82 10.22
CA SER A 136 15.95 12.09 9.57
C SER A 136 16.61 11.00 10.43
N ASP A 137 16.45 11.03 11.75
CA ASP A 137 17.14 10.15 12.70
C ASP A 137 16.27 9.00 13.22
N VAL A 138 15.08 8.78 12.63
CA VAL A 138 14.20 7.66 12.98
C VAL A 138 14.10 6.64 11.85
N ILE A 139 13.97 5.37 12.22
CA ILE A 139 13.58 4.29 11.31
C ILE A 139 12.30 4.71 10.58
N GLY A 140 12.31 4.50 9.27
CA GLY A 140 11.20 4.87 8.39
C GLY A 140 11.37 6.20 7.68
N SER A 141 12.30 7.06 8.13
CA SER A 141 12.65 8.29 7.43
C SER A 141 12.99 8.03 5.96
N THR A 142 12.41 8.82 5.07
CA THR A 142 12.79 8.87 3.65
C THR A 142 14.05 9.71 3.43
N ASN A 143 14.47 10.47 4.45
CA ASN A 143 15.48 11.53 4.39
C ASN A 143 15.18 12.61 3.34
N GLU A 144 13.93 12.65 2.88
CA GLU A 144 13.40 13.71 2.03
C GLU A 144 13.31 15.01 2.86
N VAL A 145 13.73 16.12 2.27
CA VAL A 145 13.61 17.44 2.90
C VAL A 145 12.31 18.09 2.42
N ALA A 146 11.43 18.38 3.36
CA ALA A 146 10.18 19.10 3.09
C ALA A 146 10.43 20.61 3.00
N PHE A 147 9.84 21.24 1.99
CA PHE A 147 9.82 22.69 1.78
C PHE A 147 8.39 23.23 1.76
N SER A 148 8.19 24.48 2.16
CA SER A 148 6.95 25.21 1.89
C SER A 148 6.81 25.54 0.40
N ASP A 149 5.64 26.06 0.02
CA ASP A 149 5.36 26.63 -1.29
C ASP A 149 6.32 27.76 -1.72
N THR A 150 7.00 28.40 -0.77
CA THR A 150 8.05 29.42 -1.00
C THR A 150 9.46 28.92 -0.76
N LEU A 151 9.68 27.60 -0.74
CA LEU A 151 10.98 26.94 -0.51
C LEU A 151 11.61 27.21 0.87
N HIS A 152 10.81 27.54 1.89
CA HIS A 152 11.30 27.54 3.27
C HIS A 152 11.37 26.12 3.80
N ARG A 153 12.53 25.74 4.37
CA ARG A 153 12.73 24.39 4.92
C ARG A 153 11.75 24.15 6.07
N LEU A 154 10.95 23.10 5.93
CA LEU A 154 10.05 22.62 6.96
C LEU A 154 10.76 21.59 7.83
N LYS A 155 10.32 21.47 9.07
CA LYS A 155 10.75 20.41 9.97
C LYS A 155 9.91 19.17 9.70
N GLY A 156 10.54 18.01 9.50
CA GLY A 156 9.83 16.73 9.47
C GLY A 156 9.10 16.46 10.78
N ASP A 157 8.04 15.66 10.71
CA ASP A 157 7.18 15.34 11.85
C ASP A 157 7.05 13.82 12.03
N ASN A 158 7.31 13.35 13.25
CA ASN A 158 7.20 11.93 13.60
C ASN A 158 5.74 11.46 13.74
N ARG A 159 4.76 12.35 13.54
CA ARG A 159 3.34 12.01 13.36
C ARG A 159 2.92 12.02 11.89
N GLY A 160 3.86 12.27 10.98
CA GLY A 160 3.62 12.28 9.53
C GLY A 160 3.37 10.88 8.97
N LEU A 161 2.33 10.73 8.16
CA LEU A 161 1.98 9.46 7.51
C LEU A 161 1.72 9.66 6.00
N ASP A 162 2.18 8.69 5.24
CA ASP A 162 1.95 8.49 3.81
C ASP A 162 1.08 7.25 3.64
N THR A 163 -0.21 7.40 3.95
CA THR A 163 -1.13 6.26 4.11
C THR A 163 -1.57 5.70 2.77
N GLU A 164 -1.43 4.38 2.60
CA GLU A 164 -1.74 3.63 1.38
C GLU A 164 -2.96 2.70 1.55
N GLY A 165 -2.80 1.39 1.36
CA GLY A 165 -3.90 0.44 1.39
C GLY A 165 -4.79 0.52 2.64
N ILE A 166 -6.01 -0.01 2.52
CA ILE A 166 -7.03 -0.02 3.58
C ILE A 166 -7.77 -1.36 3.61
N THR A 167 -7.89 -1.95 4.80
CA THR A 167 -8.65 -3.20 5.03
C THR A 167 -9.46 -3.09 6.32
N PRO A 168 -10.63 -3.76 6.47
CA PRO A 168 -11.36 -3.71 7.73
C PRO A 168 -10.55 -4.35 8.87
N ASP A 169 -10.76 -3.89 10.11
CA ASP A 169 -10.16 -4.50 11.31
C ASP A 169 -10.99 -5.67 11.88
N GLY A 170 -12.25 -5.81 11.44
CA GLY A 170 -13.22 -6.79 11.94
C GLY A 170 -13.95 -6.36 13.22
N LYS A 171 -13.74 -5.13 13.69
CA LYS A 171 -14.34 -4.51 14.89
C LYS A 171 -15.06 -3.19 14.59
N GLY A 172 -15.09 -2.75 13.33
CA GLY A 172 -15.78 -1.56 12.87
C GLY A 172 -14.85 -0.40 12.51
N GLY A 173 -13.53 -0.58 12.67
CA GLY A 173 -12.50 0.31 12.17
C GLY A 173 -11.74 -0.30 10.99
N TYR A 174 -10.51 0.16 10.80
CA TYR A 174 -9.67 -0.22 9.68
C TYR A 174 -8.21 -0.44 10.10
N TRP A 175 -7.52 -1.25 9.32
CA TRP A 175 -6.06 -1.22 9.21
C TRP A 175 -5.68 -0.47 7.95
N LEU A 176 -4.71 0.42 8.06
CA LEU A 176 -4.03 1.08 6.95
C LEU A 176 -2.57 0.62 6.92
N CYS A 177 -1.90 0.83 5.79
CA CYS A 177 -0.45 0.79 5.75
C CYS A 177 0.16 2.12 5.31
N ASP A 178 1.48 2.24 5.41
CA ASP A 178 2.20 3.50 5.24
C ASP A 178 3.45 3.33 4.36
N GLU A 179 3.63 4.22 3.39
CA GLU A 179 4.78 4.23 2.49
C GLU A 179 6.02 4.82 3.17
N TYR A 180 5.90 5.57 4.27
CA TYR A 180 7.04 6.01 5.09
C TYR A 180 7.59 4.86 5.95
N GLY A 181 7.24 4.72 7.23
CA GLY A 181 7.98 3.82 8.14
C GLY A 181 7.62 2.35 8.14
N PRO A 182 7.41 1.74 6.95
CA PRO A 182 6.40 0.70 6.70
C PRO A 182 5.57 0.38 7.94
N PHE A 183 4.56 1.21 8.19
CA PHE A 183 3.70 1.04 9.36
C PHE A 183 2.41 0.30 9.04
N LEU A 184 1.92 -0.47 10.00
CA LEU A 184 0.52 -0.89 10.09
C LEU A 184 -0.19 0.02 11.10
N ILE A 185 -1.26 0.68 10.68
CA ILE A 185 -1.97 1.68 11.47
C ILE A 185 -3.40 1.19 11.70
N ASN A 186 -3.79 0.96 12.95
CA ASN A 186 -5.19 0.66 13.29
C ASN A 186 -5.90 1.96 13.62
N ILE A 187 -7.02 2.20 12.95
CA ILE A 187 -7.89 3.35 13.18
C ILE A 187 -9.31 2.91 13.52
N ASP A 188 -10.03 3.72 14.29
CA ASP A 188 -11.48 3.57 14.41
C ASP A 188 -12.23 4.12 13.18
N SER A 189 -13.55 3.98 13.16
CA SER A 189 -14.39 4.48 12.05
C SER A 189 -14.36 6.00 11.87
N LYS A 190 -13.86 6.75 12.86
CA LYS A 190 -13.77 8.21 12.86
C LYS A 190 -12.37 8.71 12.49
N GLY A 191 -11.44 7.82 12.15
CA GLY A 191 -10.06 8.18 11.82
C GLY A 191 -9.17 8.37 13.05
N LYS A 192 -9.62 8.00 14.26
CA LYS A 192 -8.74 8.03 15.43
C LYS A 192 -7.75 6.87 15.35
N ILE A 193 -6.47 7.17 15.42
CA ILE A 193 -5.39 6.18 15.51
C ILE A 193 -5.46 5.49 16.88
N LEU A 194 -5.61 4.18 16.84
CA LEU A 194 -5.67 3.30 18.01
C LEU A 194 -4.32 2.64 18.30
N ALA A 195 -3.59 2.27 17.24
CA ALA A 195 -2.26 1.68 17.33
C ALA A 195 -1.46 1.91 16.05
N ILE A 196 -0.13 1.96 16.19
CA ILE A 196 0.81 1.94 15.07
C ILE A 196 1.85 0.85 15.37
N HIS A 197 2.05 -0.05 14.42
CA HIS A 197 3.12 -1.05 14.44
C HIS A 197 4.12 -0.75 13.34
N GLY A 198 5.40 -0.81 13.67
CA GLY A 198 6.49 -0.52 12.76
C GLY A 198 7.71 -1.38 13.03
N PRO A 199 8.79 -1.24 12.24
CA PRO A 199 10.01 -2.00 12.46
C PRO A 199 10.55 -1.75 13.86
N GLN A 200 10.70 -2.82 14.65
CA GLN A 200 11.23 -2.79 16.00
C GLN A 200 12.67 -2.28 15.97
N ALA A 201 12.97 -1.19 16.69
CA ALA A 201 14.33 -0.67 16.80
C ALA A 201 15.29 -1.69 17.43
N ALA A 202 16.48 -1.85 16.83
CA ALA A 202 17.63 -2.50 17.44
C ALA A 202 18.40 -1.50 18.34
N GLU A 203 19.44 -1.98 19.03
CA GLU A 203 20.28 -1.14 19.87
C GLU A 203 20.90 0.02 19.07
N GLY A 204 20.76 1.24 19.59
CA GLY A 204 21.26 2.47 18.95
C GLY A 204 20.33 3.06 17.89
N GLU A 205 19.24 2.38 17.53
CA GLU A 205 18.24 2.89 16.58
C GLU A 205 17.11 3.63 17.31
N LYS A 206 16.49 4.59 16.62
CA LYS A 206 15.27 5.27 17.07
C LYS A 206 14.12 4.86 16.16
N ALA A 207 12.97 4.53 16.73
CA ALA A 207 11.75 4.26 15.98
C ALA A 207 10.57 4.98 16.64
N ILE A 208 9.55 5.29 15.83
CA ILE A 208 8.29 5.88 16.34
C ILE A 208 7.27 4.81 16.73
N ALA A 209 7.46 3.59 16.25
CA ALA A 209 6.61 2.42 16.48
C ALA A 209 7.48 1.14 16.50
N GLY A 210 6.92 0.04 16.98
CA GLY A 210 7.61 -1.25 17.05
C GLY A 210 6.67 -2.43 16.85
N GLY A 211 7.17 -3.64 17.08
CA GLY A 211 6.40 -4.88 16.96
C GLY A 211 6.45 -5.57 15.59
N LEU A 212 7.01 -4.94 14.55
CA LEU A 212 7.32 -5.60 13.28
C LEU A 212 8.82 -5.95 13.18
N PRO A 213 9.22 -6.91 12.32
CA PRO A 213 10.63 -7.27 12.15
C PRO A 213 11.52 -6.08 11.77
N ASN A 214 12.67 -5.93 12.45
CA ASN A 214 13.60 -4.81 12.25
C ASN A 214 14.10 -4.68 10.80
N ILE A 215 14.24 -5.79 10.08
CA ILE A 215 14.77 -5.80 8.70
C ILE A 215 13.96 -4.92 7.73
N LEU A 216 12.69 -4.67 8.03
CA LEU A 216 11.83 -3.76 7.26
C LEU A 216 12.37 -2.33 7.19
N LYS A 217 13.28 -1.92 8.10
CA LYS A 217 14.00 -0.64 8.01
C LYS A 217 14.76 -0.47 6.69
N TRP A 218 15.12 -1.57 6.04
CA TRP A 218 15.82 -1.60 4.75
C TRP A 218 14.88 -1.41 3.55
N ARG A 219 13.61 -1.03 3.76
CA ARG A 219 12.77 -0.63 2.63
C ARG A 219 13.45 0.46 1.80
N GLN A 220 13.09 0.55 0.52
CA GLN A 220 13.49 1.71 -0.27
C GLN A 220 12.66 2.93 0.16
N ALA A 221 13.27 4.11 0.27
CA ALA A 221 12.53 5.35 0.58
C ALA A 221 11.41 5.57 -0.46
N ASN A 222 10.22 5.99 0.01
CA ASN A 222 8.98 6.10 -0.78
C ASN A 222 8.66 4.78 -1.52
N ARG A 223 8.83 3.64 -0.82
CA ARG A 223 8.47 2.26 -1.23
C ARG A 223 8.30 1.37 0.02
N GLY A 224 7.56 1.89 1.00
CA GLY A 224 7.24 1.22 2.26
C GLY A 224 6.22 0.11 2.07
N PHE A 225 5.15 0.12 2.87
CA PHE A 225 4.03 -0.78 2.65
C PHE A 225 3.01 -0.15 1.70
N GLU A 226 2.43 -0.96 0.80
CA GLU A 226 1.48 -0.48 -0.22
C GLU A 226 0.10 -1.14 -0.10
N GLY A 227 0.05 -2.45 -0.32
CA GLY A 227 -1.17 -3.24 -0.29
C GLY A 227 -1.27 -4.05 0.99
N LEU A 228 -2.45 -4.08 1.60
CA LEU A 228 -2.74 -4.95 2.75
C LEU A 228 -4.15 -5.54 2.72
N THR A 229 -4.31 -6.67 3.39
CA THR A 229 -5.60 -7.32 3.54
C THR A 229 -5.73 -8.01 4.90
N ARG A 230 -6.96 -8.09 5.41
CA ARG A 230 -7.32 -8.92 6.57
C ARG A 230 -7.77 -10.29 6.08
N MET A 231 -7.03 -11.32 6.48
CA MET A 231 -7.39 -12.72 6.26
C MET A 231 -8.66 -13.08 7.05
N PRO A 232 -9.43 -14.11 6.64
CA PRO A 232 -10.61 -14.55 7.38
C PRO A 232 -10.33 -14.89 8.86
N ASP A 233 -9.17 -15.49 9.16
CA ASP A 233 -8.69 -15.80 10.52
C ASP A 233 -8.29 -14.57 11.36
N GLY A 234 -8.26 -13.38 10.75
CA GLY A 234 -7.97 -12.12 11.42
C GLY A 234 -6.53 -11.63 11.35
N ARG A 235 -5.61 -12.41 10.75
CA ARG A 235 -4.27 -11.93 10.44
C ARG A 235 -4.33 -10.82 9.39
N ILE A 236 -3.39 -9.88 9.47
CA ILE A 236 -3.15 -8.87 8.44
C ILE A 236 -1.96 -9.35 7.60
N ILE A 237 -2.13 -9.39 6.28
CA ILE A 237 -1.03 -9.55 5.33
C ILE A 237 -0.80 -8.20 4.68
N VAL A 238 0.44 -7.72 4.67
CA VAL A 238 0.85 -6.46 4.03
C VAL A 238 2.11 -6.68 3.20
N ALA A 239 2.20 -6.05 2.03
CA ALA A 239 3.38 -6.12 1.17
C ALA A 239 4.28 -4.91 1.33
N VAL A 240 5.59 -5.16 1.36
CA VAL A 240 6.58 -4.13 1.02
C VAL A 240 6.49 -3.89 -0.49
N GLN A 241 6.29 -2.64 -0.89
CA GLN A 241 6.03 -2.24 -2.28
C GLN A 241 7.11 -2.78 -3.23
N SER A 242 8.38 -2.79 -2.82
CA SER A 242 9.50 -3.31 -3.63
C SER A 242 10.53 -4.04 -2.79
N THR A 243 11.47 -4.73 -3.45
CA THR A 243 12.65 -5.36 -2.84
C THR A 243 13.29 -4.48 -1.75
N LEU A 244 13.79 -5.08 -0.67
CA LEU A 244 14.61 -4.35 0.31
C LEU A 244 15.94 -3.90 -0.31
N ASP A 245 16.47 -2.77 0.18
CA ASP A 245 17.78 -2.20 -0.18
C ASP A 245 18.77 -2.32 0.98
N ILE A 246 19.11 -3.55 1.33
CA ILE A 246 20.04 -3.87 2.40
C ILE A 246 21.43 -3.36 2.04
N ASP A 247 22.00 -2.53 2.91
CA ASP A 247 23.30 -1.89 2.76
C ASP A 247 23.51 -1.18 1.39
N ALA A 248 22.42 -0.68 0.78
CA ALA A 248 22.41 -0.08 -0.56
C ALA A 248 22.90 -1.02 -1.69
N LYS A 249 22.80 -2.34 -1.51
CA LYS A 249 23.36 -3.35 -2.41
C LYS A 249 22.33 -4.28 -3.05
N SER A 250 21.22 -4.56 -2.36
CA SER A 250 20.31 -5.65 -2.79
C SER A 250 19.19 -5.23 -3.74
N LYS A 251 18.69 -3.98 -3.69
CA LYS A 251 17.40 -3.63 -4.34
C LYS A 251 17.28 -4.00 -5.82
N LYS A 252 18.38 -3.92 -6.58
CA LYS A 252 18.33 -4.19 -8.02
C LYS A 252 18.33 -5.68 -8.36
N LYS A 253 18.75 -6.53 -7.42
CA LYS A 253 19.10 -7.94 -7.66
C LYS A 253 18.27 -8.93 -6.84
N ALA A 254 17.78 -8.54 -5.66
CA ALA A 254 16.98 -9.40 -4.80
C ALA A 254 15.84 -10.03 -5.61
N LEU A 255 15.68 -11.35 -5.51
CA LEU A 255 14.74 -12.12 -6.33
C LEU A 255 13.31 -12.09 -5.80
N PHE A 256 13.06 -11.41 -4.68
CA PHE A 256 11.76 -11.32 -4.04
C PHE A 256 11.57 -9.97 -3.32
N THR A 257 10.31 -9.59 -3.09
CA THR A 257 9.93 -8.64 -2.02
C THR A 257 9.24 -9.41 -0.89
N ARG A 258 8.94 -8.75 0.23
CA ARG A 258 8.39 -9.41 1.42
C ARG A 258 6.89 -9.15 1.59
N LEU A 259 6.16 -10.21 1.89
CA LEU A 259 4.84 -10.16 2.52
C LEU A 259 5.03 -10.32 4.02
N VAL A 260 4.47 -9.42 4.82
CA VAL A 260 4.50 -9.48 6.28
C VAL A 260 3.14 -9.96 6.76
N SER A 261 3.13 -11.04 7.54
CA SER A 261 1.97 -11.48 8.29
C SER A 261 2.05 -10.92 9.71
N PHE A 262 0.98 -10.30 10.18
CA PHE A 262 0.83 -9.80 11.54
C PHE A 262 -0.47 -10.33 12.15
N ASP A 263 -0.40 -10.91 13.34
CA ASP A 263 -1.58 -11.28 14.12
C ASP A 263 -1.89 -10.17 15.14
N PRO A 264 -2.96 -9.38 14.96
CA PRO A 264 -3.32 -8.31 15.89
C PRO A 264 -3.64 -8.78 17.31
N ALA A 265 -4.06 -10.05 17.49
CA ALA A 265 -4.45 -10.56 18.80
C ALA A 265 -3.23 -10.88 19.68
N SER A 266 -2.14 -11.39 19.07
CA SER A 266 -0.95 -11.81 19.81
C SER A 266 0.30 -10.98 19.52
N GLY A 267 0.28 -10.10 18.53
CA GLY A 267 1.44 -9.38 18.02
C GLY A 267 2.47 -10.26 17.31
N LYS A 268 2.10 -11.50 16.93
CA LYS A 268 3.02 -12.42 16.25
C LYS A 268 3.23 -11.96 14.82
N THR A 269 4.44 -12.12 14.33
CA THR A 269 4.80 -11.81 12.95
C THR A 269 5.44 -12.99 12.25
N ALA A 270 5.32 -13.02 10.93
CA ALA A 270 6.06 -13.87 10.01
C ALA A 270 6.32 -13.08 8.72
N MET A 271 7.35 -13.45 7.96
CA MET A 271 7.62 -12.85 6.66
C MET A 271 7.77 -13.92 5.59
N TYR A 272 7.19 -13.67 4.42
CA TYR A 272 7.25 -14.58 3.28
C TYR A 272 7.85 -13.85 2.08
N GLY A 273 8.70 -14.54 1.31
CA GLY A 273 9.22 -14.02 0.06
C GLY A 273 8.18 -14.13 -1.06
N TYR A 274 7.75 -13.01 -1.62
CA TYR A 274 7.03 -12.96 -2.89
C TYR A 274 8.04 -12.89 -4.04
N PRO A 275 8.17 -13.95 -4.86
CA PRO A 275 9.15 -13.99 -5.93
C PRO A 275 8.81 -12.99 -7.04
N ILE A 276 9.81 -12.27 -7.52
CA ILE A 276 9.69 -11.31 -8.61
C ILE A 276 10.04 -12.01 -9.93
N ASP A 277 9.26 -11.74 -10.98
CA ASP A 277 9.56 -12.16 -12.36
C ASP A 277 10.80 -11.41 -12.91
N SER A 278 11.97 -11.83 -12.45
CA SER A 278 13.26 -11.17 -12.73
C SER A 278 13.58 -11.12 -14.22
N ALA A 279 13.03 -12.04 -15.02
CA ALA A 279 13.23 -12.08 -16.47
C ALA A 279 12.49 -10.95 -17.21
N ALA A 280 11.44 -10.39 -16.60
CA ALA A 280 10.62 -9.35 -17.18
C ALA A 280 11.13 -7.93 -16.91
N TYR A 281 11.86 -7.70 -15.82
CA TYR A 281 12.33 -6.38 -15.40
C TYR A 281 13.80 -6.14 -15.73
N SER A 282 14.18 -4.86 -15.92
CA SER A 282 15.59 -4.47 -16.06
C SER A 282 16.32 -4.51 -14.70
N LYS A 283 15.61 -4.20 -13.62
CA LYS A 283 16.03 -4.33 -12.23
C LYS A 283 14.85 -4.86 -11.44
N ASN A 284 15.08 -5.75 -10.48
CA ASN A 284 13.96 -6.31 -9.71
C ASN A 284 13.22 -5.24 -8.88
N SER A 285 13.91 -4.15 -8.49
CA SER A 285 13.29 -2.96 -7.89
C SER A 285 12.28 -2.22 -8.77
N ASP A 286 12.20 -2.53 -10.07
CA ASP A 286 11.21 -1.94 -10.97
C ASP A 286 9.83 -2.61 -10.82
N ALA A 287 9.79 -3.82 -10.24
CA ALA A 287 8.56 -4.47 -9.81
C ALA A 287 8.03 -3.81 -8.53
N LYS A 288 6.74 -3.50 -8.54
CA LYS A 288 6.00 -2.89 -7.43
C LYS A 288 4.77 -3.71 -7.13
N ILE A 289 4.51 -3.95 -5.85
CA ILE A 289 3.22 -4.45 -5.38
C ILE A 289 2.26 -3.27 -5.29
N GLY A 290 1.05 -3.41 -5.85
CA GLY A 290 0.02 -2.37 -5.85
C GLY A 290 -1.01 -2.56 -4.72
N ASP A 291 -1.78 -3.64 -4.77
CA ASP A 291 -2.79 -3.93 -3.75
C ASP A 291 -2.99 -5.45 -3.58
N ILE A 292 -3.60 -5.85 -2.46
CA ILE A 292 -3.80 -7.24 -2.07
C ILE A 292 -5.21 -7.46 -1.52
N VAL A 293 -5.82 -8.60 -1.86
CA VAL A 293 -7.06 -9.05 -1.23
C VAL A 293 -7.00 -10.53 -0.85
N ALA A 294 -7.46 -10.88 0.34
CA ALA A 294 -7.57 -12.26 0.79
C ALA A 294 -8.70 -13.01 0.05
N LEU A 295 -8.42 -14.24 -0.37
CA LEU A 295 -9.43 -15.18 -0.86
C LEU A 295 -9.86 -16.14 0.25
N ASP A 296 -8.90 -16.63 1.01
CA ASP A 296 -9.09 -17.46 2.19
C ASP A 296 -7.90 -17.29 3.17
N ASN A 297 -7.64 -18.23 4.07
CA ASN A 297 -6.55 -18.13 5.06
C ASN A 297 -5.15 -18.43 4.50
N GLN A 298 -5.07 -18.91 3.25
CA GLN A 298 -3.87 -19.39 2.59
C GLN A 298 -3.61 -18.69 1.26
N HIS A 299 -4.65 -18.15 0.61
CA HIS A 299 -4.55 -17.56 -0.72
C HIS A 299 -4.92 -16.08 -0.70
N ILE A 300 -4.13 -15.28 -1.42
CA ILE A 300 -4.40 -13.87 -1.68
C ILE A 300 -4.34 -13.62 -3.20
N LEU A 301 -5.08 -12.62 -3.69
CA LEU A 301 -4.78 -11.98 -4.96
C LEU A 301 -3.88 -10.78 -4.71
N LEU A 302 -2.85 -10.62 -5.53
CA LEU A 302 -1.87 -9.55 -5.43
C LEU A 302 -1.66 -8.90 -6.80
N ILE A 303 -1.58 -7.57 -6.83
CA ILE A 303 -1.22 -6.83 -8.03
C ILE A 303 0.30 -6.61 -8.08
N GLU A 304 0.97 -7.17 -9.08
CA GLU A 304 2.34 -6.80 -9.45
C GLU A 304 2.29 -5.86 -10.65
N GLN A 305 2.95 -4.71 -10.52
CA GLN A 305 3.01 -3.71 -11.56
C GLN A 305 4.41 -3.15 -11.76
N GLY A 306 4.66 -2.62 -12.95
CA GLY A 306 5.90 -1.91 -13.26
C GLY A 306 6.18 -1.87 -14.75
N ARG A 307 7.17 -1.06 -15.14
CA ARG A 307 7.66 -1.03 -16.52
C ARG A 307 8.60 -2.21 -16.74
N ASP A 308 8.32 -3.02 -17.76
CA ASP A 308 9.17 -4.14 -18.16
C ASP A 308 10.51 -3.64 -18.74
N LYS A 309 11.43 -4.58 -19.03
CA LYS A 309 12.73 -4.25 -19.63
C LYS A 309 12.68 -3.56 -21.00
N ASN A 310 11.52 -3.58 -21.65
CA ASN A 310 11.23 -2.89 -22.90
C ASN A 310 10.41 -1.61 -22.68
N ASN A 311 10.33 -1.11 -21.44
CA ASN A 311 9.63 0.10 -21.03
C ASN A 311 8.09 0.04 -21.19
N ARG A 312 7.50 -1.15 -21.31
CA ARG A 312 6.04 -1.34 -21.40
C ARG A 312 5.44 -1.52 -20.02
N MET A 313 4.31 -0.88 -19.76
CA MET A 313 3.61 -1.06 -18.49
C MET A 313 3.01 -2.46 -18.39
N ARG A 314 3.29 -3.15 -17.29
CA ARG A 314 2.66 -4.42 -16.90
C ARG A 314 1.86 -4.19 -15.63
N ASN A 315 0.62 -4.67 -15.60
CA ASN A 315 -0.23 -4.73 -14.41
C ASN A 315 -0.84 -6.13 -14.39
N LEU A 316 -0.36 -6.98 -13.48
CA LEU A 316 -0.72 -8.40 -13.42
C LEU A 316 -1.35 -8.68 -12.07
N ILE A 317 -2.40 -9.50 -12.08
CA ILE A 317 -3.00 -10.06 -10.86
C ILE A 317 -2.51 -11.49 -10.74
N TYR A 318 -1.84 -11.80 -9.64
CA TYR A 318 -1.40 -13.15 -9.31
C TYR A 318 -2.19 -13.68 -8.12
N GLU A 319 -2.56 -14.95 -8.19
CA GLU A 319 -2.93 -15.71 -7.00
C GLU A 319 -1.65 -16.18 -6.31
N VAL A 320 -1.50 -15.84 -5.03
CA VAL A 320 -0.36 -16.22 -4.20
C VAL A 320 -0.82 -17.22 -3.16
N ASP A 321 -0.24 -18.42 -3.19
CA ASP A 321 -0.48 -19.51 -2.24
C ASP A 321 0.59 -19.51 -1.12
N LEU A 322 0.15 -19.30 0.12
CA LEU A 322 1.00 -19.26 1.31
C LEU A 322 1.20 -20.63 1.98
N ASN A 323 0.54 -21.71 1.53
CA ASN A 323 0.57 -23.03 2.21
C ASN A 323 1.98 -23.59 2.39
N LYS A 324 2.87 -23.32 1.43
CA LYS A 324 4.26 -23.81 1.42
C LYS A 324 5.27 -22.70 1.68
N ALA A 325 4.82 -21.53 2.10
CA ALA A 325 5.70 -20.42 2.38
C ALA A 325 6.53 -20.71 3.64
N SER A 326 7.84 -20.54 3.53
CA SER A 326 8.74 -20.56 4.68
C SER A 326 8.74 -19.18 5.35
N ASP A 327 8.68 -19.14 6.67
CA ASP A 327 8.92 -17.90 7.40
C ASP A 327 10.42 -17.51 7.29
N LEU A 328 10.67 -16.33 6.73
CA LEU A 328 12.00 -15.77 6.51
C LEU A 328 12.69 -15.35 7.81
N SER A 329 11.96 -15.24 8.93
CA SER A 329 12.52 -14.79 10.22
C SER A 329 13.74 -15.61 10.67
N GLY A 330 13.77 -16.91 10.39
CA GLY A 330 14.89 -17.80 10.71
C GLY A 330 16.14 -17.60 9.83
N PHE A 331 16.00 -16.89 8.72
CA PHE A 331 17.06 -16.61 7.74
C PHE A 331 17.59 -15.17 7.84
N ASP A 332 16.88 -14.29 8.55
CA ASP A 332 17.23 -12.87 8.69
C ASP A 332 18.39 -12.64 9.66
N LYS A 333 19.58 -13.03 9.23
CA LYS A 333 20.83 -12.86 9.98
C LYS A 333 21.58 -11.63 9.47
N PRO A 334 22.01 -10.72 10.35
CA PRO A 334 22.85 -9.59 9.95
C PRO A 334 24.08 -10.04 9.16
N GLY A 335 24.17 -9.61 7.90
CA GLY A 335 25.27 -9.95 6.98
C GLY A 335 25.05 -11.19 6.10
N GLU A 336 24.01 -11.98 6.36
CA GLU A 336 23.65 -13.20 5.61
C GLU A 336 22.18 -13.17 5.22
N TYR A 337 21.69 -12.00 4.80
CA TYR A 337 20.29 -11.83 4.43
C TYR A 337 19.97 -12.56 3.10
N PRO A 338 18.80 -13.21 2.99
CA PRO A 338 18.41 -13.95 1.79
C PRO A 338 18.25 -13.06 0.55
N GLU A 339 18.17 -11.72 0.70
CA GLU A 339 18.15 -10.76 -0.40
C GLU A 339 19.42 -10.78 -1.28
N PHE A 340 20.50 -11.41 -0.82
CA PHE A 340 21.76 -11.53 -1.55
C PHE A 340 21.89 -12.82 -2.37
N ASP A 341 20.99 -13.78 -2.18
CA ASP A 341 20.94 -15.07 -2.88
C ASP A 341 20.05 -15.02 -4.14
#